data_AF-S7QES9-F1
#
_entry.id   AF-S7QES9-F1
#
_cell.length_a   1.000
_cell.length_b   1.000
_cell.length_c   1.000
_cell.angle_alpha   90.00
_cell.angle_beta   90.00
_cell.angle_gamma   90.00
#
_symmetry.space_group_name_H-M   'P 1'
#
loop_
_entity.id
_entity.type
_entity.pdbx_description
1 polymer ?
#
loop_
_entity_poly.entity_id
_entity_poly.type
_entity_poly.pdbx_seq_one_letter_code
_entity_poly.pdbx_strand_id
1 'polypeptide(L)'
;MTTRDYKVLPNPDGPKPSPLPAWRLKRPWSSEWVLGFLLTDEVAVRACEKRGESVEDSEHKASDYHTIHRWVVQDLARKHPMPARFIHSPALVFEDRTRASMEFCVALVDLRSFRRSERGPPSVELVEEIADELQLKGKARVPRWYLLADLD
;
A
#
# COMPACT_ATOMS: atom_id res chain seq x y z
N MET A 1 15.98 -1.14 -59.74
CA MET A 1 16.35 -1.82 -58.48
C MET A 1 15.45 -1.27 -57.39
N THR A 2 14.44 -2.03 -56.98
CA THR A 2 13.40 -1.57 -56.04
C THR A 2 13.52 -2.37 -54.75
N THR A 3 14.02 -1.73 -53.70
CA THR A 3 14.15 -2.31 -52.36
C THR A 3 12.75 -2.49 -51.78
N ARG A 4 12.36 -3.74 -51.48
CA ARG A 4 11.11 -4.04 -50.77
C ARG A 4 11.35 -3.81 -49.27
N ASP A 5 10.74 -2.77 -48.73
CA ASP A 5 10.58 -2.58 -47.29
C ASP A 5 9.63 -3.64 -46.74
N TYR A 6 10.18 -4.67 -46.11
CA TYR A 6 9.38 -5.62 -45.35
C TYR A 6 8.97 -4.96 -44.03
N LYS A 7 7.70 -4.54 -43.93
CA LYS A 7 7.06 -4.27 -42.62
C LYS A 7 7.06 -5.58 -41.83
N VAL A 8 7.90 -5.65 -40.81
CA VAL A 8 7.81 -6.69 -39.77
C VAL A 8 6.46 -6.51 -39.08
N LEU A 9 5.53 -7.45 -39.33
CA LEU A 9 4.28 -7.52 -38.59
C LEU A 9 4.60 -7.93 -37.14
N PRO A 10 3.99 -7.29 -36.13
CA PRO A 10 4.20 -7.68 -34.75
C PRO A 10 3.76 -9.13 -34.55
N ASN A 11 4.60 -9.91 -33.86
CA ASN A 11 4.36 -11.31 -33.58
C ASN A 11 3.07 -11.47 -32.73
N PRO A 12 2.02 -12.15 -33.23
CA PRO A 12 0.74 -12.29 -32.51
C PRO A 12 0.87 -13.14 -31.23
N ASP A 13 1.96 -13.90 -31.11
CA ASP A 13 2.27 -14.76 -29.97
C ASP A 13 3.27 -14.15 -28.98
N GLY A 14 3.54 -12.83 -29.08
CA GLY A 14 4.25 -12.12 -28.01
C GLY A 14 3.50 -12.29 -26.68
N PRO A 15 4.20 -12.40 -25.54
CA PRO A 15 3.54 -12.56 -24.25
C PRO A 15 2.49 -11.45 -24.09
N LYS A 16 1.21 -11.83 -23.99
CA LYS A 16 0.13 -10.89 -23.72
C LYS A 16 0.55 -10.08 -22.50
N PRO A 17 0.53 -8.73 -22.56
CA PRO A 17 0.84 -7.93 -21.39
C PRO A 17 -0.07 -8.40 -20.27
N SER A 18 0.54 -8.82 -19.15
CA SER A 18 -0.19 -9.30 -17.98
C SER A 18 -1.27 -8.26 -17.63
N PRO A 19 -2.53 -8.68 -17.42
CA PRO A 19 -3.59 -7.75 -17.11
C PRO A 19 -3.21 -6.91 -15.89
N LEU A 20 -3.41 -5.60 -15.99
CA LEU A 20 -3.09 -4.67 -14.91
C LEU A 20 -3.77 -5.11 -13.61
N PRO A 21 -3.09 -4.98 -12.45
CA PRO A 21 -3.67 -5.37 -11.17
C PRO A 21 -5.02 -4.67 -10.90
N ALA A 22 -5.97 -5.40 -10.30
CA ALA A 22 -7.32 -4.90 -10.06
C ALA A 22 -7.37 -3.58 -9.27
N TRP A 23 -6.42 -3.35 -8.36
CA TRP A 23 -6.33 -2.13 -7.58
C TRP A 23 -5.98 -0.90 -8.45
N ARG A 24 -5.30 -1.07 -9.59
CA ARG A 24 -5.10 0.03 -10.55
C ARG A 24 -6.37 0.35 -11.33
N LEU A 25 -7.14 -0.68 -11.67
CA LEU A 25 -8.34 -0.55 -12.49
C LEU A 25 -9.53 0.03 -11.71
N LYS A 26 -9.64 -0.28 -10.41
CA LYS A 26 -10.77 0.12 -9.56
C LYS A 26 -10.49 1.39 -8.75
N ARG A 27 -9.86 2.39 -9.37
CA ARG A 27 -9.54 3.66 -8.71
C ARG A 27 -10.81 4.46 -8.38
N PRO A 28 -11.02 4.88 -7.12
CA PRO A 28 -12.12 5.76 -6.73
C PRO A 28 -12.04 7.14 -7.37
N TRP A 29 -13.21 7.80 -7.49
CA TRP A 29 -13.32 9.17 -8.03
C TRP A 29 -13.22 10.26 -6.96
N SER A 30 -13.50 9.94 -5.69
CA SER A 30 -13.35 10.88 -4.56
C SER A 30 -11.91 10.97 -4.10
N SER A 31 -11.49 12.15 -3.64
CA SER A 31 -10.18 12.37 -3.02
C SER A 31 -10.04 11.70 -1.65
N GLU A 32 -11.13 11.26 -1.02
CA GLU A 32 -11.15 10.74 0.35
C GLU A 32 -10.56 9.33 0.52
N TRP A 33 -9.95 8.78 -0.52
CA TRP A 33 -9.49 7.41 -0.56
C TRP A 33 -7.96 7.32 -0.57
N VAL A 34 -7.46 6.31 0.12
CA VAL A 34 -6.07 5.89 0.07
C VAL A 34 -5.96 4.49 -0.50
N LEU A 35 -4.87 4.21 -1.21
CA LEU A 35 -4.50 2.84 -1.59
C LEU A 35 -3.45 2.35 -0.60
N GLY A 36 -3.62 1.17 -0.02
CA GLY A 36 -2.61 0.66 0.91
C GLY A 36 -2.79 -0.76 1.40
N PHE A 37 -1.96 -1.12 2.37
CA PHE A 37 -1.97 -2.39 3.10
C PHE A 37 -2.41 -2.18 4.53
N LEU A 38 -3.29 -3.03 5.05
CA LEU A 38 -3.64 -2.99 6.47
C LEU A 38 -2.45 -3.45 7.33
N LEU A 39 -2.25 -2.77 8.44
CA LEU A 39 -1.32 -3.13 9.49
C LEU A 39 -2.04 -4.07 10.46
N THR A 40 -2.00 -5.36 10.16
CA THR A 40 -2.61 -6.39 10.99
C THR A 40 -1.72 -6.73 12.18
N ASP A 41 -2.26 -7.44 13.16
CA ASP A 41 -1.52 -7.96 14.31
C ASP A 41 -0.27 -8.75 13.89
N GLU A 42 -0.35 -9.55 12.82
CA GLU A 42 0.81 -10.27 12.30
C GLU A 42 1.94 -9.35 11.83
N VAL A 43 1.60 -8.20 11.24
CA VAL A 43 2.59 -7.20 10.83
C VAL A 43 3.20 -6.55 12.06
N ALA A 44 2.38 -6.22 13.06
CA ALA A 44 2.84 -5.65 14.32
C ALA A 44 3.81 -6.58 15.07
N VAL A 45 3.44 -7.86 15.23
CA VAL A 45 4.29 -8.88 15.88
C VAL A 45 5.65 -8.99 15.18
N ARG A 46 5.67 -9.09 13.84
CA ARG A 46 6.93 -9.16 13.09
C ARG A 46 7.79 -7.90 13.23
N ALA A 47 7.15 -6.74 13.35
CA ALA A 47 7.86 -5.48 13.55
C ALA A 47 8.53 -5.42 14.93
N CYS A 48 7.86 -5.93 15.97
CA CYS A 48 8.41 -6.09 17.31
C CYS A 48 9.59 -7.07 17.34
N GLU A 49 9.42 -8.25 16.74
CA GLU A 49 10.47 -9.28 16.63
C GLU A 49 11.74 -8.71 15.98
N LYS A 50 11.58 -7.95 14.88
CA LYS A 50 12.69 -7.31 14.17
C LYS A 50 13.44 -6.29 15.03
N ARG A 51 12.77 -5.67 16.01
CA ARG A 51 13.36 -4.68 16.92
C ARG A 51 13.83 -5.27 18.24
N GLY A 52 13.59 -6.57 18.47
CA GLY A 52 13.93 -7.23 19.73
C GLY A 52 13.02 -6.81 20.89
N GLU A 53 11.79 -6.39 20.59
CA GLU A 53 10.81 -5.98 21.58
C GLU A 53 9.73 -7.05 21.78
N SER A 54 9.30 -7.28 23.02
CA SER A 54 8.21 -8.21 23.36
C SER A 54 6.86 -7.50 23.30
N VAL A 55 5.87 -8.13 22.65
CA VAL A 55 4.47 -7.66 22.64
C VAL A 55 3.77 -7.94 23.98
N GLU A 56 4.34 -8.83 24.82
CA GLU A 56 3.70 -9.32 26.04
C GLU A 56 3.90 -8.43 27.28
N ASP A 57 4.86 -7.49 27.27
CA ASP A 57 5.29 -6.73 28.46
C ASP A 57 4.49 -5.44 28.77
N SER A 58 3.34 -5.23 28.14
CA SER A 58 2.62 -3.96 28.29
C SER A 58 1.13 -4.14 28.60
N GLU A 59 0.73 -3.74 29.80
CA GLU A 59 -0.66 -3.58 30.24
C GLU A 59 -1.43 -2.49 29.44
N HIS A 60 -0.85 -1.94 28.36
CA HIS A 60 -1.34 -0.80 27.57
C HIS A 60 -1.53 -1.09 26.08
N LYS A 61 -2.02 -2.30 25.75
CA LYS A 61 -2.19 -2.83 24.38
C LYS A 61 -2.60 -1.81 23.30
N ALA A 62 -3.56 -0.91 23.51
CA ALA A 62 -3.96 0.03 22.45
C ALA A 62 -2.91 1.13 22.12
N SER A 63 -2.16 1.61 23.13
CA SER A 63 -1.10 2.60 22.95
C SER A 63 0.14 2.02 22.26
N ASP A 64 0.40 0.73 22.52
CA ASP A 64 1.56 0.04 21.97
C ASP A 64 1.35 -0.28 20.48
N TYR A 65 0.17 -0.71 20.06
CA TYR A 65 -0.10 -0.99 18.64
C TYR A 65 0.03 0.25 17.75
N HIS A 66 -0.45 1.41 18.19
CA HIS A 66 -0.25 2.65 17.44
C HIS A 66 1.25 2.99 17.29
N THR A 67 2.02 2.79 18.36
CA THR A 67 3.47 3.01 18.36
C THR A 67 4.19 2.03 17.44
N ILE A 68 3.83 0.75 17.47
CA ILE A 68 4.39 -0.29 16.59
C ILE A 68 4.07 0.02 15.13
N HIS A 69 2.82 0.36 14.81
CA HIS A 69 2.41 0.73 13.46
C HIS A 69 3.17 1.97 12.96
N ARG A 70 3.47 2.91 13.84
CA ARG A 70 4.32 4.06 13.54
C ARG A 70 5.73 3.64 13.15
N TRP A 71 6.33 2.67 13.84
CA TRP A 71 7.65 2.14 13.48
C TRP A 71 7.65 1.48 12.12
N VAL A 72 6.64 0.67 11.80
CA VAL A 72 6.50 0.03 10.50
C VAL A 72 6.50 1.08 9.38
N VAL A 73 5.67 2.11 9.53
CA VAL A 73 5.56 3.20 8.55
C VAL A 73 6.87 3.96 8.41
N GLN A 74 7.54 4.29 9.52
CA GLN A 74 8.82 5.00 9.48
C GLN A 74 9.92 4.19 8.80
N ASP A 75 9.98 2.88 9.07
CA ASP A 75 10.98 2.00 8.46
C ASP A 75 10.75 1.84 6.96
N LEU A 76 9.50 1.77 6.51
CA LEU A 76 9.16 1.79 5.08
C LEU A 76 9.47 3.14 4.43
N ALA A 77 9.10 4.26 5.07
CA ALA A 77 9.30 5.60 4.51
C ALA A 77 10.78 6.00 4.36
N ARG A 78 11.70 5.33 5.08
CA ARG A 78 13.15 5.51 4.89
C ARG A 78 13.68 4.91 3.59
N LYS A 79 12.97 3.93 3.02
CA LYS A 79 13.40 3.16 1.85
C LYS A 79 12.57 3.45 0.61
N HIS A 80 11.29 3.73 0.82
CA HIS A 80 10.28 3.80 -0.22
C HIS A 80 9.63 5.19 -0.27
N PRO A 81 9.27 5.68 -1.46
CA PRO A 81 8.49 6.90 -1.58
C PRO A 81 7.08 6.69 -1.03
N MET A 82 6.77 7.39 0.07
CA MET A 82 5.48 7.34 0.74
C MET A 82 4.81 8.74 0.69
N PRO A 83 3.47 8.83 0.67
CA PRO A 83 2.78 10.12 0.71
C PRO A 83 3.15 10.92 1.95
N ALA A 84 3.45 12.22 1.77
CA ALA A 84 4.02 13.06 2.83
C ALA A 84 3.18 13.11 4.13
N ARG A 85 1.84 13.01 4.02
CA ARG A 85 0.93 12.97 5.16
C ARG A 85 1.16 11.76 6.08
N PHE A 86 1.63 10.65 5.51
CA PHE A 86 1.70 9.34 6.17
C PHE A 86 3.14 8.84 6.35
N ILE A 87 4.15 9.69 6.24
CA ILE A 87 5.57 9.26 6.43
C ILE A 87 5.93 9.01 7.91
N HIS A 88 5.10 9.50 8.84
CA HIS A 88 5.35 9.43 10.28
C HIS A 88 4.25 8.75 11.07
N SER A 89 3.18 8.32 10.42
CA SER A 89 2.02 7.68 11.03
C SER A 89 1.26 6.87 9.99
N PRO A 90 0.69 5.72 10.34
CA PRO A 90 -0.28 5.04 9.49
C PRO A 90 -1.51 5.92 9.23
N ALA A 91 -2.20 5.65 8.13
CA ALA A 91 -3.53 6.19 7.87
C ALA A 91 -4.57 5.41 8.69
N LEU A 92 -5.54 6.11 9.28
CA LEU A 92 -6.72 5.49 9.87
C LEU A 92 -7.81 5.39 8.80
N VAL A 93 -8.30 4.18 8.55
CA VAL A 93 -9.23 3.91 7.44
C VAL A 93 -10.39 3.05 7.89
N PHE A 94 -11.51 3.14 7.19
CA PHE A 94 -12.59 2.17 7.35
C PHE A 94 -12.26 0.88 6.60
N GLU A 95 -12.27 -0.25 7.31
CA GLU A 95 -12.03 -1.56 6.72
C GLU A 95 -13.22 -1.99 5.84
N ASP A 96 -14.43 -1.64 6.29
CA ASP A 96 -15.68 -1.99 5.66
C ASP A 96 -16.40 -0.77 5.06
N ARG A 97 -17.36 -1.04 4.16
CA ARG A 97 -18.17 0.00 3.54
C ARG A 97 -19.23 0.59 4.48
N THR A 98 -19.58 -0.12 5.54
CA THR A 98 -20.55 0.31 6.55
C THR A 98 -19.97 1.32 7.53
N ARG A 99 -18.64 1.55 7.47
CA ARG A 99 -17.89 2.41 8.38
C ARG A 99 -18.00 1.96 9.84
N ALA A 100 -18.14 0.66 10.07
CA ALA A 100 -18.32 0.09 11.41
C ALA A 100 -16.98 -0.30 12.05
N SER A 101 -16.01 -0.73 11.25
CA SER A 101 -14.65 -1.08 11.67
C SER A 101 -13.61 -0.10 11.12
N MET A 102 -12.67 0.30 11.98
CA MET A 102 -11.53 1.15 11.63
C MET A 102 -10.22 0.40 11.83
N GLU A 103 -9.29 0.58 10.92
CA GLU A 103 -8.00 -0.08 10.93
C GLU A 103 -6.87 0.86 10.52
N PHE A 104 -5.64 0.48 10.87
CA PHE A 104 -4.44 1.19 10.43
C PHE A 104 -3.95 0.68 9.08
N CYS A 105 -3.50 1.59 8.24
CA CYS A 105 -3.09 1.31 6.87
C CYS A 105 -1.76 2.01 6.52
N VAL A 106 -0.86 1.27 5.87
CA VAL A 106 0.29 1.83 5.16
C VAL A 106 -0.21 2.38 3.83
N ALA A 107 -0.32 3.70 3.73
CA ALA A 107 -0.81 4.38 2.53
C ALA A 107 0.30 4.50 1.47
N LEU A 108 0.04 3.94 0.28
CA LEU A 108 0.90 4.03 -0.91
C LEU A 108 0.48 5.18 -1.82
N VAL A 109 -0.82 5.52 -1.80
CA VAL A 109 -1.42 6.62 -2.57
C VAL A 109 -2.33 7.39 -1.64
N ASP A 110 -2.25 8.72 -1.70
CA ASP A 110 -3.18 9.64 -1.05
C ASP A 110 -3.89 10.48 -2.12
N LEU A 111 -5.17 10.21 -2.37
CA LEU A 111 -5.94 10.99 -3.35
C LEU A 111 -6.26 12.41 -2.88
N ARG A 112 -6.11 12.74 -1.58
CA ARG A 112 -6.20 14.10 -1.04
C ARG A 112 -4.93 14.90 -1.25
N SER A 113 -3.81 14.27 -1.60
CA SER A 113 -2.54 14.96 -1.71
C SER A 113 -2.55 16.03 -2.81
N PHE A 114 -1.98 17.20 -2.50
CA PHE A 114 -1.75 18.25 -3.49
C PHE A 114 -0.70 17.84 -4.53
N ARG A 115 0.19 16.90 -4.18
CA ARG A 115 1.27 16.43 -5.06
C ARG A 115 0.73 15.40 -6.03
N ARG A 116 0.91 15.64 -7.33
CA ARG A 116 0.46 14.71 -8.39
C ARG A 116 1.15 13.35 -8.29
N SER A 117 2.41 13.31 -7.86
CA SER A 117 3.17 12.07 -7.64
C SER A 117 2.54 11.17 -6.58
N GLU A 118 1.92 11.73 -5.55
CA GLU A 118 1.31 10.99 -4.44
C GLU A 118 -0.14 10.56 -4.74
N ARG A 119 -0.76 11.15 -5.77
CA ARG A 119 -2.08 10.74 -6.30
C ARG A 119 -1.97 9.71 -7.43
N GLY A 120 -0.79 9.50 -7.98
CA GLY A 120 -0.56 8.55 -9.07
C GLY A 120 -0.61 7.10 -8.57
N PRO A 121 -0.99 6.13 -9.41
CA PRO A 121 -0.84 4.73 -9.03
C PRO A 121 0.65 4.39 -8.89
N PRO A 122 1.07 3.68 -7.83
CA PRO A 122 2.45 3.23 -7.65
C PRO A 122 2.81 2.21 -8.73
N SER A 123 4.12 1.99 -8.94
CA SER A 123 4.62 0.89 -9.79
C SER A 123 4.20 -0.47 -9.22
N VAL A 124 4.17 -1.54 -10.02
CA VAL A 124 3.80 -2.87 -9.50
C VAL A 124 4.91 -3.39 -8.61
N GLU A 125 6.14 -3.12 -9.05
CA GLU A 125 7.39 -3.43 -8.40
C GLU A 125 7.44 -2.84 -6.98
N LEU A 126 7.08 -1.56 -6.81
CA LEU A 126 7.04 -0.91 -5.49
C LEU A 126 6.01 -1.57 -4.57
N VAL A 127 4.85 -1.96 -5.11
CA VAL A 127 3.80 -2.65 -4.34
C VAL A 127 4.28 -4.02 -3.88
N GLU A 128 4.97 -4.75 -4.74
CA GLU A 128 5.54 -6.07 -4.42
C GLU A 128 6.66 -5.96 -3.37
N GLU A 129 7.58 -5.01 -3.54
CA GLU A 129 8.66 -4.74 -2.58
C GLU A 129 8.11 -4.42 -1.19
N ILE A 130 7.12 -3.52 -1.09
CA ILE A 130 6.51 -3.18 0.20
C ILE A 130 5.76 -4.38 0.78
N ALA A 131 5.07 -5.16 -0.04
CA ALA A 131 4.39 -6.38 0.43
C ALA A 131 5.39 -7.42 0.99
N ASP A 132 6.58 -7.53 0.39
CA ASP A 132 7.66 -8.39 0.87
C ASP A 132 8.30 -7.87 2.15
N GLU A 133 8.54 -6.56 2.26
CA GLU A 133 9.04 -5.96 3.50
C GLU A 133 8.09 -6.16 4.68
N LEU A 134 6.78 -6.07 4.42
CA LEU A 134 5.72 -6.36 5.39
C LEU A 134 5.45 -7.87 5.57
N GLN A 135 6.13 -8.72 4.80
CA GLN A 135 5.97 -10.17 4.77
C GLN A 135 4.52 -10.62 4.59
N LEU A 136 3.75 -9.89 3.78
CA LEU A 136 2.35 -10.18 3.53
C LEU A 136 2.20 -11.47 2.73
N LYS A 137 1.12 -12.21 2.97
CA LYS A 137 0.82 -13.48 2.28
C LYS A 137 -0.61 -13.49 1.71
N GLY A 138 -0.82 -14.26 0.65
CA GLY A 138 -2.13 -14.46 0.03
C GLY A 138 -2.84 -13.15 -0.32
N LYS A 139 -4.09 -13.00 0.13
CA LYS A 139 -4.93 -11.82 -0.16
C LYS A 139 -4.43 -10.52 0.47
N ALA A 140 -3.58 -10.59 1.51
CA ALA A 140 -3.02 -9.40 2.15
C ALA A 140 -1.96 -8.72 1.28
N ARG A 141 -1.31 -9.46 0.36
CA ARG A 141 -0.31 -8.92 -0.59
C ARG A 141 -0.91 -8.01 -1.66
N VAL A 142 -2.23 -7.96 -1.78
CA VAL A 142 -2.92 -7.13 -2.77
C VAL A 142 -3.42 -5.87 -2.06
N PRO A 143 -2.90 -4.67 -2.38
CA PRO A 143 -3.34 -3.45 -1.73
C PRO A 143 -4.78 -3.15 -2.14
N ARG A 144 -5.48 -2.39 -1.29
CA ARG A 144 -6.88 -2.03 -1.53
C ARG A 144 -7.10 -0.55 -1.32
N TRP A 145 -8.16 -0.05 -1.96
CA TRP A 145 -8.65 1.29 -1.73
C TRP A 145 -9.49 1.29 -0.46
N TYR A 146 -9.14 2.17 0.48
CA TYR A 146 -9.88 2.38 1.71
C TYR A 146 -10.33 3.83 1.81
N LEU A 147 -11.51 4.03 2.39
CA LEU A 147 -11.99 5.36 2.74
C LEU A 147 -11.29 5.79 4.03
N LEU A 148 -10.72 6.98 4.02
CA LEU A 148 -10.11 7.56 5.21
C LEU A 148 -11.16 7.80 6.30
N ALA A 149 -10.82 7.43 7.54
CA ALA A 149 -11.66 7.63 8.71
C ALA A 149 -11.38 8.95 9.45
N ASP A 150 -10.23 9.58 9.16
CA ASP A 150 -9.82 10.90 9.65
C ASP A 150 -10.49 12.07 8.90
N LEU A 151 -11.74 11.88 8.49
CA LEU A 151 -12.55 12.91 7.85
C LEU A 151 -12.93 13.96 8.90
N ASP A 152 -12.10 15.00 9.03
CA ASP A 152 -12.53 16.33 9.49
C ASP A 152 -13.68 16.86 8.60
#